data_AF-A0A920C0P9-F1
#
_entry.id   AF-A0A920C0P9-F1
#
_cell.length_a   1.000
_cell.length_b   1.000
_cell.length_c   1.000
_cell.angle_alpha   90.00
_cell.angle_beta   90.00
_cell.angle_gamma   90.00
#
_symmetry.space_group_name_H-M   'P 1'
#
loop_
_entity.id
_entity.type
_entity.pdbx_description
1 polymer ?
#
loop_
_entity_poly.entity_id
_entity_poly.type
_entity_poly.pdbx_seq_one_letter_code
_entity_poly.pdbx_strand_id
1 'polypeptide(L)'
;MSMPNIPNITPVISLKHCETIDLLLSSIALEEIGLSHILNAEGEKLQAFLKNPHHCLNDYLKMNDSINKTLRTIVKSQMLLQFKLEDVAALDESCERNCKCNDKKSKSKERGCSNNFYEEMGYHSSSDCHCKKCREHKPCSDE
;
A
#
# COMPACT_ATOMS: atom_id res chain seq x y z
N MET A 1 -42.08 13.99 -8.39
CA MET A 1 -41.11 14.16 -7.30
C MET A 1 -39.94 14.97 -7.86
N SER A 2 -39.64 16.15 -7.31
CA SER A 2 -38.50 16.99 -7.76
C SER A 2 -37.19 16.48 -7.14
N MET A 3 -36.16 16.32 -7.96
CA MET A 3 -34.80 15.99 -7.51
C MET A 3 -34.30 17.06 -6.53
N PRO A 4 -33.58 16.72 -5.44
CA PRO A 4 -32.96 17.71 -4.56
C PRO A 4 -31.96 18.59 -5.34
N ASN A 5 -32.02 19.91 -5.14
CA ASN A 5 -31.09 20.85 -5.75
C ASN A 5 -29.80 20.90 -4.91
N ILE A 6 -28.78 20.13 -5.33
CA ILE A 6 -27.47 20.11 -4.68
C ILE A 6 -26.68 21.33 -5.18
N PRO A 7 -26.14 22.17 -4.28
CA PRO A 7 -25.34 23.33 -4.69
C PRO A 7 -24.10 22.88 -5.48
N ASN A 8 -23.74 23.66 -6.50
CA ASN A 8 -22.56 23.37 -7.32
C ASN A 8 -21.28 23.53 -6.48
N ILE A 9 -20.57 22.43 -6.27
CA ILE A 9 -19.29 22.39 -5.56
C ILE A 9 -18.16 22.12 -6.57
N THR A 10 -17.18 23.01 -6.63
CA THR A 10 -15.92 22.82 -7.38
C THR A 10 -14.77 22.68 -6.39
N PRO A 11 -14.46 21.46 -5.93
CA PRO A 11 -13.37 21.24 -4.99
C PRO A 11 -12.02 21.54 -5.65
N VAL A 12 -11.14 22.23 -4.93
CA VAL A 12 -9.73 22.39 -5.32
C VAL A 12 -8.99 21.14 -4.84
N ILE A 13 -8.73 20.21 -5.76
CA ILE A 13 -7.99 18.96 -5.47
C ILE A 13 -6.53 19.17 -5.86
N SER A 14 -5.62 19.14 -4.89
CA SER A 14 -4.17 19.29 -5.11
C SER A 14 -3.42 17.97 -5.30
N LEU A 15 -4.11 16.83 -5.17
CA LEU A 15 -3.52 15.50 -5.27
C LEU A 15 -3.34 15.07 -6.72
N LYS A 16 -2.16 14.54 -7.06
CA LYS A 16 -1.95 13.87 -8.34
C LYS A 16 -2.45 12.42 -8.28
N HIS A 17 -2.71 11.84 -9.46
CA HIS A 17 -3.19 10.47 -9.58
C HIS A 17 -2.27 9.45 -8.87
N CYS A 18 -0.96 9.53 -9.12
CA CYS A 18 0.03 8.66 -8.48
C CYS A 18 0.12 8.86 -6.96
N GLU A 19 0.06 10.11 -6.49
CA GLU A 19 0.05 10.42 -5.05
C GLU A 19 -1.21 9.83 -4.37
N THR A 20 -2.34 9.78 -5.09
CA THR A 20 -3.57 9.15 -4.60
C THR A 20 -3.41 7.63 -4.47
N ILE A 21 -2.70 6.98 -5.40
CA ILE A 21 -2.40 5.54 -5.30
C ILE A 21 -1.54 5.25 -4.08
N ASP A 22 -0.50 6.05 -3.82
CA ASP A 22 0.35 5.91 -2.63
C ASP A 22 -0.47 6.06 -1.34
N LEU A 23 -1.43 6.98 -1.31
CA LEU A 23 -2.35 7.16 -0.19
C LEU A 23 -3.29 5.96 0.00
N LEU A 24 -3.79 5.38 -1.10
CA LEU A 24 -4.63 4.17 -1.04
C LEU A 24 -3.84 2.96 -0.54
N LEU A 25 -2.61 2.75 -1.04
CA LEU A 25 -1.70 1.71 -0.54
C LEU A 25 -1.38 1.91 0.94
N SER A 26 -1.15 3.16 1.35
CA SER A 26 -0.93 3.50 2.76
C SER A 26 -2.18 3.20 3.60
N SER A 27 -3.38 3.46 3.08
CA SER A 27 -4.63 3.12 3.78
C SER A 27 -4.79 1.61 3.98
N ILE A 28 -4.44 0.80 2.97
CA ILE A 28 -4.45 -0.68 3.08
C ILE A 28 -3.44 -1.12 4.14
N ALA A 29 -2.22 -0.57 4.11
CA ALA A 29 -1.19 -0.88 5.09
C ALA A 29 -1.60 -0.51 6.53
N LEU A 30 -2.31 0.61 6.73
CA LEU A 30 -2.84 1.00 8.03
C LEU A 30 -3.94 0.05 8.53
N GLU A 31 -4.80 -0.44 7.63
CA GLU A 31 -5.81 -1.46 7.97
C GLU A 31 -5.14 -2.78 8.38
N GLU A 32 -4.10 -3.20 7.67
CA GLU A 32 -3.25 -4.37 8.01
C GLU A 32 -2.58 -4.24 9.38
N ILE A 33 -1.99 -3.08 9.68
CA ILE A 33 -1.42 -2.78 10.99
C ILE A 33 -2.50 -2.89 12.07
N GLY A 34 -3.70 -2.36 11.82
CA GLY A 34 -4.85 -2.48 12.73
C GLY A 34 -5.22 -3.94 13.00
N LEU A 35 -5.30 -4.77 11.96
CA LEU A 35 -5.58 -6.21 12.12
C LEU A 35 -4.48 -6.94 12.91
N SER A 36 -3.21 -6.56 12.74
CA SER A 36 -2.10 -7.13 13.51
C SER A 36 -2.24 -6.85 15.02
N HIS A 37 -2.69 -5.65 15.39
CA HIS A 37 -2.94 -5.29 16.78
C HIS A 37 -4.10 -6.11 17.38
N ILE A 38 -5.15 -6.37 16.61
CA ILE A 38 -6.26 -7.24 17.05
C ILE A 38 -5.75 -8.67 17.27
N LEU A 39 -4.93 -9.21 16.36
CA LEU A 39 -4.34 -10.54 16.53
C LEU A 39 -3.49 -10.64 17.80
N ASN A 40 -2.65 -9.62 18.04
CA ASN A 40 -1.84 -9.56 19.26
C ASN A 40 -2.71 -9.49 20.51
N ALA A 41 -3.74 -8.63 20.52
CA ALA A 41 -4.67 -8.51 21.63
C ALA A 41 -5.42 -9.83 21.92
N GLU A 42 -5.82 -10.57 20.89
CA GLU A 42 -6.41 -11.91 21.03
C GLU A 42 -5.41 -12.92 21.63
N GLY A 43 -4.13 -12.82 21.24
CA GLY A 43 -3.04 -13.61 21.83
C GLY A 43 -2.82 -13.31 23.31
N GLU A 44 -2.74 -12.03 23.67
CA GLU A 44 -2.63 -11.58 25.07
C GLU A 44 -3.84 -12.00 25.90
N LYS A 45 -5.05 -11.90 25.33
CA LYS A 45 -6.30 -12.38 25.95
C LYS A 45 -6.22 -13.87 26.26
N LEU A 46 -5.74 -14.69 25.32
CA LEU A 46 -5.55 -16.13 25.52
C LEU A 46 -4.50 -16.42 26.60
N GLN A 47 -3.35 -15.74 26.56
CA GLN A 47 -2.30 -15.91 27.56
C GLN A 47 -2.80 -15.53 28.97
N ALA A 48 -3.54 -14.44 29.10
CA ALA A 48 -4.12 -14.01 30.37
C ALA A 48 -5.13 -15.03 30.90
N PHE A 49 -5.98 -15.59 30.03
CA PHE A 49 -6.93 -16.65 30.37
C PHE A 49 -6.21 -17.91 30.86
N LEU A 50 -5.15 -18.34 30.18
CA LEU A 50 -4.38 -19.55 30.55
C LEU A 50 -3.60 -19.40 31.87
N LYS A 51 -3.23 -18.18 32.27
CA LYS A 51 -2.53 -17.93 33.54
C LYS A 51 -3.41 -18.18 34.76
N ASN A 52 -4.73 -18.16 34.62
CA ASN A 52 -5.65 -18.44 35.72
C ASN A 52 -6.04 -19.93 35.73
N PRO A 53 -5.62 -20.71 36.74
CA PRO A 53 -5.89 -22.15 36.79
C PRO A 53 -7.34 -22.51 37.18
N HIS A 54 -8.19 -21.53 37.51
CA HIS A 54 -9.54 -21.77 38.03
C HIS A 54 -10.64 -21.70 36.95
N HIS A 55 -10.37 -22.22 35.76
CA HIS A 55 -11.34 -22.28 34.67
C HIS A 55 -11.93 -23.69 34.52
N CYS A 56 -13.24 -23.76 34.31
CA CYS A 56 -13.90 -25.03 33.98
C CYS A 56 -13.71 -25.33 32.49
N LEU A 57 -13.83 -26.60 32.08
CA LEU A 57 -13.73 -27.01 30.67
C LEU A 57 -14.60 -26.16 29.73
N ASN A 58 -15.81 -25.81 30.18
CA ASN A 58 -16.73 -24.96 29.41
C ASN A 58 -16.17 -23.56 29.12
N ASP A 59 -15.34 -23.01 30.02
CA ASP A 59 -14.73 -21.70 29.81
C ASP A 59 -13.65 -21.78 28.72
N TYR A 60 -12.87 -22.86 28.68
CA TYR A 60 -11.90 -23.12 27.61
C TYR A 60 -12.58 -23.24 26.25
N LEU A 61 -13.69 -23.98 26.17
CA LEU A 61 -14.45 -24.13 24.93
C LEU A 61 -15.01 -22.79 24.45
N LYS A 62 -15.61 -22.00 25.35
CA LYS A 62 -16.12 -20.65 25.05
C LYS A 62 -15.01 -19.71 24.59
N MET A 63 -13.85 -19.76 25.23
CA MET A 63 -12.69 -18.94 24.89
C MET A 63 -12.17 -19.30 23.49
N ASN A 64 -12.01 -20.59 23.21
CA ASN A 64 -11.61 -21.09 21.88
C ASN A 64 -12.62 -20.70 20.79
N ASP A 65 -13.92 -20.83 21.06
CA ASP A 65 -14.97 -20.42 20.12
C ASP A 65 -14.94 -18.91 19.86
N SER A 66 -14.69 -18.11 20.89
CA SER A 66 -14.56 -16.65 20.78
C SER A 66 -13.39 -16.26 19.88
N ILE A 67 -12.20 -16.82 20.15
CA ILE A 67 -10.99 -16.58 19.33
C ILE A 67 -11.23 -17.04 17.88
N ASN A 68 -11.79 -18.23 17.67
CA ASN A 68 -12.10 -18.74 16.33
C ASN A 68 -13.08 -17.84 15.57
N LYS A 69 -14.07 -17.24 16.24
CA LYS A 69 -14.97 -16.25 15.63
C LYS A 69 -14.20 -14.99 15.20
N THR A 70 -13.31 -14.46 16.06
CA THR A 70 -12.47 -13.31 15.72
C THR A 70 -11.56 -13.62 14.54
N LEU A 71 -10.85 -14.76 14.55
CA LEU A 71 -9.98 -15.18 13.45
C LEU A 71 -10.73 -15.34 12.12
N ARG A 72 -11.94 -15.92 12.14
CA ARG A 72 -12.78 -16.01 10.93
C ARG A 72 -13.16 -14.63 10.39
N THR A 73 -13.41 -13.66 11.26
CA THR A 73 -13.69 -12.28 10.84
C THR A 73 -12.46 -11.63 10.23
N ILE A 74 -11.28 -11.80 10.85
CA ILE A 74 -10.00 -11.27 10.33
C ILE A 74 -9.70 -11.86 8.94
N VAL A 75 -9.88 -13.16 8.75
CA VAL A 75 -9.69 -13.80 7.43
C VAL A 75 -10.61 -13.20 6.36
N LYS A 76 -11.86 -12.88 6.70
CA LYS A 76 -12.77 -12.20 5.77
C LYS A 76 -12.29 -10.78 5.44
N SER A 77 -11.81 -10.04 6.42
CA SER A 77 -11.21 -8.72 6.19
C SER A 77 -9.96 -8.81 5.31
N GLN A 78 -9.10 -9.80 5.54
CA GLN A 78 -7.92 -10.08 4.72
C GLN A 78 -8.28 -10.36 3.25
N MET A 79 -9.35 -11.13 2.99
CA MET A 79 -9.85 -11.33 1.63
C MET A 79 -10.29 -10.01 0.97
N LEU A 80 -10.98 -9.13 1.71
CA LEU A 80 -11.38 -7.82 1.19
C LEU A 80 -10.17 -6.90 0.95
N LEU A 81 -9.19 -6.91 1.84
CA LEU A 81 -7.94 -6.15 1.69
C LEU A 81 -7.14 -6.61 0.49
N GLN A 82 -7.09 -7.92 0.24
CA GLN A 82 -6.49 -8.49 -0.96
C GLN A 82 -7.15 -7.95 -2.22
N PHE A 83 -8.49 -7.92 -2.29
CA PHE A 83 -9.19 -7.35 -3.45
C PHE A 83 -8.91 -5.86 -3.63
N LYS A 84 -8.93 -5.07 -2.54
CA LYS A 84 -8.56 -3.64 -2.62
C LYS A 84 -7.12 -3.46 -3.14
N LEU A 85 -6.19 -4.30 -2.70
CA LEU A 85 -4.80 -4.24 -3.11
C LEU A 85 -4.64 -4.57 -4.61
N GLU A 86 -5.34 -5.60 -5.09
CA GLU A 86 -5.36 -5.98 -6.51
C GLU A 86 -5.90 -4.83 -7.39
N ASP A 87 -7.01 -4.21 -6.98
CA ASP A 87 -7.60 -3.06 -7.68
C ASP A 87 -6.62 -1.87 -7.72
N VAL A 88 -6.00 -1.52 -6.58
CA VAL A 88 -5.06 -0.41 -6.49
C VAL A 88 -3.76 -0.71 -7.28
N ALA A 89 -3.28 -1.95 -7.26
CA ALA A 89 -2.12 -2.37 -8.03
C ALA A 89 -2.37 -2.26 -9.55
N ALA A 90 -3.58 -2.61 -10.01
CA ALA A 90 -3.97 -2.40 -11.40
C ALA A 90 -3.98 -0.91 -11.79
N LEU A 91 -4.36 -0.01 -10.86
CA LEU A 91 -4.28 1.44 -11.08
C LEU A 91 -2.83 1.95 -11.15
N ASP A 92 -1.88 1.35 -10.40
CA ASP A 92 -0.46 1.75 -10.43
C ASP A 92 0.19 1.55 -11.81
N GLU A 93 -0.27 0.57 -12.60
CA GLU A 93 0.24 0.37 -13.97
C GLU A 93 0.01 1.58 -14.89
N SER A 94 -1.00 2.39 -14.59
CA SER A 94 -1.34 3.61 -15.31
C SER A 94 -0.58 4.85 -14.80
N CYS A 95 0.09 4.74 -13.66
CA CYS A 95 0.92 5.81 -13.14
C CYS A 95 2.22 5.92 -13.95
N GLU A 96 2.24 6.82 -14.94
CA GLU A 96 3.49 7.31 -15.51
C GLU A 96 4.21 8.19 -14.49
N ARG A 97 5.04 7.58 -13.64
CA ARG A 97 6.03 8.34 -12.86
C ARG A 97 6.88 9.13 -13.86
N ASN A 98 6.80 10.45 -13.78
CA ASN A 98 7.49 11.39 -14.65
C ASN A 98 9.02 11.25 -14.51
N CYS A 99 9.62 10.22 -15.08
CA CYS A 99 11.07 10.07 -15.15
C CYS A 99 11.58 11.05 -16.21
N LYS A 100 12.47 11.94 -15.79
CA LYS A 100 13.27 12.76 -16.71
C LYS A 100 14.58 12.00 -16.97
N CYS A 101 14.73 11.40 -18.15
CA CYS A 101 16.01 10.82 -18.55
C CYS A 101 16.96 11.99 -18.90
N ASN A 102 18.07 12.14 -18.18
CA ASN A 102 19.09 13.15 -18.50
C ASN A 102 20.25 12.48 -19.25
N ASP A 103 20.45 12.84 -20.52
CA ASP A 103 21.64 12.46 -21.28
C ASP A 103 22.83 13.32 -20.84
N LYS A 104 23.65 12.82 -19.91
CA LYS A 104 24.95 13.45 -19.64
C LYS A 104 25.86 13.19 -20.84
N LYS A 105 26.10 14.21 -21.67
CA LYS A 105 27.14 14.22 -22.74
C LYS A 105 28.56 14.30 -22.14
N SER A 106 28.92 13.39 -21.26
CA SER A 106 30.30 13.21 -20.81
C SER A 106 30.81 11.86 -21.27
N LYS A 107 32.12 11.76 -21.52
CA LYS A 107 32.81 10.54 -21.99
C LYS A 107 32.73 9.33 -21.03
N SER A 108 31.89 9.39 -20.00
CA SER A 108 31.45 8.30 -19.13
C SER A 108 29.94 8.08 -19.34
N LYS A 109 29.57 6.89 -19.81
CA LYS A 109 28.18 6.44 -20.08
C LYS A 109 27.38 6.25 -18.76
N GLU A 110 27.19 7.30 -17.96
CA GLU A 110 26.27 7.26 -16.81
C GLU A 110 24.97 7.99 -17.17
N ARG A 111 23.95 7.20 -17.52
CA ARG A 111 22.56 7.67 -17.66
C ARG A 111 21.98 7.89 -16.26
N GLY A 112 21.63 9.12 -15.92
CA GLY A 112 20.93 9.44 -14.68
C GLY A 112 19.43 9.63 -14.94
N CYS A 113 18.55 9.06 -14.10
CA CYS A 113 17.15 9.49 -14.03
C CYS A 113 16.94 10.32 -12.78
N SER A 114 16.37 11.51 -12.93
CA SER A 114 15.82 12.26 -11.81
C SER A 114 14.32 12.00 -11.75
N ASN A 115 13.89 11.39 -10.64
CA ASN A 115 12.48 11.33 -10.24
C ASN A 115 12.31 12.37 -9.14
N ASN A 116 11.41 13.35 -9.33
CA ASN A 116 11.11 14.37 -8.32
C ASN A 116 10.68 13.76 -6.96
N PHE A 117 10.26 12.50 -6.93
CA PHE A 117 9.79 11.81 -5.72
C PHE A 117 10.92 11.32 -4.78
N TYR A 118 12.12 11.01 -5.30
CA TYR A 118 13.25 10.54 -4.48
C TYR A 118 14.22 11.64 -4.07
N GLU A 119 14.13 12.83 -4.68
CA GLU A 119 14.94 14.01 -4.31
C GLU A 119 14.50 14.61 -2.97
N GLU A 120 13.21 14.54 -2.59
CA GLU A 120 12.72 15.05 -1.29
C GLU A 120 13.10 14.16 -0.09
N MET A 121 13.36 12.86 -0.31
CA MET A 121 13.76 11.91 0.74
C MET A 121 15.28 11.64 0.81
N GLY A 122 16.10 12.30 -0.03
CA GLY A 122 17.56 12.21 0.05
C GLY A 122 18.18 10.86 -0.34
N TYR A 123 17.47 9.99 -1.07
CA TYR A 123 18.00 8.71 -1.56
C TYR A 123 18.37 8.81 -3.04
N HIS A 124 19.67 8.92 -3.33
CA HIS A 124 20.21 8.76 -4.68
C HIS A 124 20.50 7.28 -4.96
N SER A 125 19.64 6.62 -5.76
CA SER A 125 19.97 5.30 -6.32
C SER A 125 20.71 5.50 -7.65
N SER A 126 22.01 5.20 -7.65
CA SER A 126 22.88 5.27 -8.84
C SER A 126 22.86 4.00 -9.71
N SER A 127 21.88 3.12 -9.56
CA SER A 127 21.80 1.87 -10.33
C SER A 127 20.52 1.78 -11.16
N ASP A 128 20.74 1.66 -12.48
CA ASP A 128 19.83 1.25 -13.56
C ASP A 128 18.37 1.71 -13.46
N CYS A 129 18.06 2.78 -14.18
CA CYS A 129 16.69 3.26 -14.31
C CYS A 129 15.84 2.31 -15.18
N HIS A 130 14.90 1.61 -14.55
CA HIS A 130 13.93 0.74 -15.21
C HIS A 130 12.62 1.45 -15.63
N CYS A 131 12.66 2.76 -15.93
CA CYS A 131 11.49 3.47 -16.44
C CYS A 131 11.14 3.02 -17.88
N LYS A 132 9.85 2.81 -18.18
CA LYS A 132 9.35 2.51 -19.54
C LYS A 132 9.88 3.52 -20.57
N LYS A 133 9.85 4.83 -20.26
CA LYS A 133 10.40 5.90 -21.14
C LYS A 133 11.89 5.73 -21.44
N CYS A 134 12.73 5.37 -20.46
CA CYS A 134 14.16 5.16 -20.71
C CYS A 134 14.50 3.78 -21.31
N ARG A 135 13.57 2.79 -21.27
CA ARG A 135 13.71 1.48 -21.95
C ARG A 135 13.38 1.55 -23.45
N GLU A 136 12.50 2.45 -23.86
CA GLU A 136 12.10 2.63 -25.28
C GLU A 136 13.12 3.43 -26.11
N HIS A 137 13.96 4.25 -25.47
CA HIS A 137 15.11 4.88 -26.11
C HIS A 137 16.23 3.86 -26.32
N LYS A 138 16.28 3.27 -27.53
CA LYS A 138 17.43 2.47 -28.01
C LYS A 138 18.74 3.23 -27.68
N PRO A 139 19.77 2.58 -27.09
CA PRO A 139 21.09 3.20 -27.09
C PRO A 139 21.44 3.52 -28.54
N CYS A 140 21.92 4.73 -28.81
CA CYS A 140 22.49 5.05 -30.12
C CYS A 140 23.51 3.95 -30.45
N SER A 141 23.23 3.18 -31.48
CA SER A 141 24.18 2.24 -32.05
C SER A 141 25.39 3.03 -32.50
N ASP A 142 26.56 2.68 -31.96
CA ASP A 142 27.85 3.19 -32.40
C ASP A 142 28.17 2.52 -33.76
N GLU A 143 27.64 3.09 -34.87
CA GLU A 143 28.09 2.88 -36.27
C GLU A 143 27.75 4.09 -37.14
#